data_AF-A0A6V7K8D0-F1
#
_entry.id   AF-A0A6V7K8D0-F1
#
_cell.length_a   1.000
_cell.length_b   1.000
_cell.length_c   1.000
_cell.angle_alpha   90.00
_cell.angle_beta   90.00
_cell.angle_gamma   90.00
#
_symmetry.space_group_name_H-M   'P 1'
#
loop_
_entity.id
_entity.type
_entity.pdbx_description
1 polymer ?
#
loop_
_entity_poly.entity_id
_entity_poly.type
_entity_poly.pdbx_seq_one_letter_code
_entity_poly.pdbx_strand_id
1 'polypeptide(L)'
;EKHGILEAGTVYLLMKNGFPISRNVRAQWILEHLDSVIKLRGDISNAEDAQELEILSIIPKNNPPYWSAEKSHNYYYKITSKSSVIFLAHKYRMVFCLDLSPSLGTIDIQRGEVVIDEVSSAMKQCLENISKPFLVPGSKIIHRPEIYVTIIAHSPFFTNPTQQVLVQGWLMNSDNIDSLLNLIEKCINTLEDNIANVEGERFEGLGSYKNDEASLLGMTLNSSSNYLANIPTISSEASFINMLRYGILALALLPEHSCAHLVIVSDGI
;
A
#
# COMPACT_ATOMS: atom_id res chain seq x y z
N GLU A 1 32.29 -24.41 23.38
CA GLU A 1 32.79 -23.13 23.92
C GLU A 1 31.61 -22.22 24.23
N LYS A 2 31.53 -21.67 25.46
CA LYS A 2 30.46 -20.73 25.86
C LYS A 2 30.71 -19.40 25.16
N HIS A 3 30.11 -19.21 23.99
CA HIS A 3 30.20 -17.94 23.28
C HIS A 3 29.47 -16.87 24.12
N GLY A 4 30.13 -15.73 24.33
CA GLY A 4 29.67 -14.65 25.22
C GLY A 4 28.31 -14.07 24.83
N ILE A 5 27.69 -13.37 25.78
CA ILE A 5 26.44 -12.65 25.56
C ILE A 5 26.72 -11.44 24.65
N LEU A 6 26.02 -11.33 23.53
CA LEU A 6 26.12 -10.22 22.58
C LEU A 6 24.99 -9.22 22.79
N GLU A 7 25.22 -7.93 22.57
CA GLU A 7 24.14 -6.93 22.53
C GLU A 7 23.33 -7.11 21.24
N ALA A 8 22.01 -7.29 21.35
CA ALA A 8 21.13 -7.37 20.19
C ALA A 8 21.05 -6.01 19.48
N GLY A 9 21.35 -5.98 18.19
CA GLY A 9 21.15 -4.81 17.32
C GLY A 9 19.74 -4.79 16.76
N THR A 10 19.38 -5.84 16.02
CA THR A 10 18.05 -5.99 15.42
C THR A 10 17.49 -7.37 15.69
N VAL A 11 16.23 -7.45 16.13
CA VAL A 11 15.49 -8.69 16.36
C VAL A 11 14.34 -8.78 15.37
N TYR A 12 14.24 -9.87 14.61
CA TYR A 12 13.16 -10.13 13.68
C TYR A 12 12.19 -11.15 14.29
N LEU A 13 10.92 -10.75 14.41
CA LEU A 13 9.83 -11.56 14.94
C LEU A 13 8.81 -11.86 13.85
N LEU A 14 8.26 -13.06 13.83
CA LEU A 14 7.15 -13.47 12.98
C LEU A 14 5.89 -13.59 13.82
N MET A 15 4.83 -12.93 13.37
CA MET A 15 3.51 -13.05 13.97
C MET A 15 2.83 -14.35 13.52
N LYS A 16 2.20 -15.05 14.46
CA LYS A 16 1.48 -16.30 14.19
C LYS A 16 0.44 -16.12 13.08
N ASN A 17 0.41 -17.07 12.15
CA ASN A 17 -0.58 -17.07 11.06
C ASN A 17 -1.99 -17.36 11.60
N GLY A 18 -3.00 -16.71 11.02
CA GLY A 18 -4.42 -16.93 11.35
C GLY A 18 -4.94 -16.18 12.57
N PHE A 19 -4.09 -15.45 13.30
CA PHE A 19 -4.52 -14.65 14.47
C PHE A 19 -4.07 -13.19 14.35
N PRO A 20 -4.95 -12.22 14.67
CA PRO A 20 -4.58 -10.81 14.64
C PRO A 20 -3.70 -10.47 15.86
N ILE A 21 -2.43 -10.16 15.62
CA ILE A 21 -1.52 -9.72 16.68
C ILE A 21 -1.63 -8.20 16.87
N SER A 22 -2.13 -7.78 18.04
CA SER A 22 -2.35 -6.38 18.35
C SER A 22 -1.05 -5.59 18.57
N ARG A 23 -1.14 -4.26 18.54
CA ARG A 23 -0.04 -3.37 18.95
C ARG A 23 0.38 -3.60 20.41
N ASN A 24 -0.57 -3.97 21.27
CA ASN A 24 -0.32 -4.19 22.69
C ASN A 24 0.51 -5.45 22.92
N VAL A 25 0.20 -6.54 22.22
CA VAL A 25 1.00 -7.79 22.28
C VAL A 25 2.44 -7.53 21.84
N ARG A 26 2.62 -6.77 20.75
CA ARG A 26 3.96 -6.38 20.26
C ARG A 26 4.72 -5.53 21.28
N ALA A 27 4.05 -4.55 21.89
CA ALA A 27 4.65 -3.72 22.93
C ALA A 27 4.99 -4.51 24.20
N GLN A 28 4.07 -5.40 24.62
CA GLN A 28 4.27 -6.29 25.76
C GLN A 28 5.50 -7.18 25.55
N TRP A 29 5.65 -7.79 24.37
CA TRP A 29 6.84 -8.58 24.05
C TRP A 29 8.13 -7.77 24.22
N ILE A 30 8.16 -6.52 23.74
CA ILE A 30 9.34 -5.64 23.88
C ILE A 30 9.63 -5.36 25.36
N LEU A 31 8.60 -5.05 26.16
CA LEU A 31 8.75 -4.70 27.57
C LEU A 31 9.18 -5.90 28.42
N GLU A 32 8.60 -7.07 28.18
CA GLU A 32 8.96 -8.32 28.87
C GLU A 32 10.41 -8.74 28.59
N HIS A 33 10.91 -8.43 27.40
CA HIS A 33 12.25 -8.80 26.98
C HIS A 33 13.28 -7.69 27.14
N LEU A 34 12.90 -6.49 27.59
CA LEU A 34 13.83 -5.39 27.81
C LEU A 34 14.85 -5.74 28.91
N ASP A 35 16.13 -5.52 28.64
CA ASP A 35 17.25 -5.91 29.52
C ASP A 35 17.36 -7.42 29.82
N SER A 36 16.57 -8.25 29.14
CA SER A 36 16.63 -9.71 29.23
C SER A 36 17.63 -10.31 28.23
N VAL A 37 18.03 -11.55 28.48
CA VAL A 37 18.90 -12.33 27.59
C VAL A 37 18.08 -13.42 26.92
N ILE A 38 18.05 -13.40 25.59
CA ILE A 38 17.32 -14.36 24.76
C ILE A 38 18.29 -15.21 23.94
N LYS A 39 17.81 -16.39 23.53
CA LYS A 39 18.53 -17.30 22.64
C LYS A 39 17.59 -17.73 21.51
N LEU A 40 18.10 -17.73 20.29
CA LEU A 40 17.39 -18.29 19.13
C LEU A 40 17.15 -19.79 19.35
N ARG A 41 15.90 -20.23 19.15
CA ARG A 41 15.59 -21.66 19.07
C ARG A 41 16.07 -22.16 17.69
N GLY A 42 16.82 -23.25 17.69
CA GLY A 42 17.44 -23.78 16.46
C GLY A 42 16.43 -24.36 15.46
N ASP A 43 15.27 -24.78 15.96
CA ASP A 43 14.18 -25.32 15.15
C ASP A 43 12.95 -24.42 15.29
N ILE A 44 12.39 -24.02 14.14
CA ILE A 44 11.05 -23.40 14.03
C ILE A 44 10.08 -24.49 14.49
N SER A 45 9.57 -24.36 15.71
CA SER A 45 8.69 -25.37 16.32
C SER A 45 7.43 -25.58 15.49
N ASN A 46 6.91 -26.82 15.47
CA ASN A 46 5.64 -27.18 14.85
C ASN A 46 4.55 -26.14 15.18
N ALA A 47 3.75 -25.77 14.17
CA ALA A 47 2.80 -24.66 14.19
C ALA A 47 1.75 -24.70 15.33
N GLU A 48 1.55 -25.85 15.96
CA GLU A 48 0.57 -26.06 17.02
C GLU A 48 1.00 -25.44 18.37
N ASP A 49 2.30 -25.43 18.69
CA ASP A 49 2.86 -24.85 19.93
C ASP A 49 3.52 -23.47 19.73
N ALA A 50 3.36 -22.88 18.54
CA ALA A 50 3.96 -21.58 18.23
C ALA A 50 3.35 -20.49 19.13
N GLN A 51 4.23 -19.81 19.87
CA GLN A 51 3.94 -18.57 20.59
C GLN A 51 3.34 -17.54 19.62
N GLU A 52 2.60 -16.56 20.14
CA GLU A 52 2.01 -15.48 19.33
C GLU A 52 3.05 -14.73 18.48
N LEU A 53 4.28 -14.65 18.98
CA LEU A 53 5.43 -14.04 18.33
C LEU A 53 6.63 -15.01 18.37
N GLU A 54 7.12 -15.38 17.19
CA GLU A 54 8.27 -16.27 17.03
C GLU A 54 9.52 -15.48 16.64
N ILE A 55 10.67 -15.76 17.27
CA ILE A 55 11.95 -15.12 16.92
C ILE A 55 12.54 -15.84 15.71
N LEU A 56 12.61 -15.15 14.56
CA LEU A 56 13.22 -15.67 13.33
C LEU A 56 14.74 -15.50 13.31
N SER A 57 15.20 -14.31 13.69
CA SER A 57 16.62 -13.99 13.65
C SER A 57 16.97 -12.85 14.62
N ILE A 58 18.23 -12.84 15.04
CA ILE A 58 18.79 -11.78 15.87
C ILE A 58 20.13 -11.40 15.27
N ILE A 59 20.32 -10.12 14.97
CA ILE A 59 21.58 -9.56 14.50
C ILE A 59 22.21 -8.82 15.68
N PRO A 60 23.46 -9.15 16.07
CA PRO A 60 24.16 -8.41 17.10
C PRO A 60 24.51 -7.00 16.62
N LYS A 61 24.49 -6.04 17.53
CA LYS A 61 24.80 -4.64 17.20
C LYS A 61 26.23 -4.45 16.71
N ASN A 62 27.17 -5.06 17.43
CA ASN A 62 28.57 -5.17 17.03
C ASN A 62 28.77 -6.60 16.55
N ASN A 63 28.86 -6.79 15.23
CA ASN A 63 28.99 -8.12 14.65
C ASN A 63 30.43 -8.64 14.82
N PRO A 64 30.69 -9.59 15.73
CA PRO A 64 32.04 -10.09 15.91
C PRO A 64 32.44 -11.00 14.73
N PRO A 65 33.74 -11.12 14.42
CA PRO A 65 34.21 -11.87 13.24
C PRO A 65 33.86 -13.37 13.26
N TYR A 66 33.54 -13.92 14.42
CA TYR A 66 33.12 -15.31 14.62
C TYR A 66 31.60 -15.54 14.49
N TRP A 67 30.82 -14.47 14.38
CA TRP A 67 29.37 -14.56 14.20
C TRP A 67 29.01 -14.72 12.72
N SER A 68 28.06 -15.60 12.47
CA SER A 68 27.44 -15.78 11.15
C SER A 68 25.98 -16.16 11.33
N ALA A 69 25.15 -15.93 10.31
CA ALA A 69 23.74 -16.31 10.32
C ALA A 69 23.53 -17.80 10.66
N GLU A 70 24.44 -18.67 10.21
CA GLU A 70 24.43 -20.11 10.51
C GLU A 70 24.68 -20.43 11.97
N LYS A 71 25.59 -19.69 12.61
CA LYS A 71 25.98 -19.89 14.01
C LYS A 71 25.17 -19.03 14.98
N SER A 72 24.21 -18.25 14.49
CA SER A 72 23.43 -17.29 15.27
C SER A 72 22.75 -17.93 16.48
N HIS A 73 22.29 -19.19 16.37
CA HIS A 73 21.67 -19.97 17.44
C HIS A 73 22.62 -20.37 18.60
N ASN A 74 23.93 -20.25 18.41
CA ASN A 74 24.93 -20.61 19.44
C ASN A 74 25.21 -19.49 20.44
N TYR A 75 24.74 -18.27 20.15
CA TYR A 75 24.97 -17.09 20.98
C TYR A 75 23.74 -16.75 21.82
N TYR A 76 23.99 -16.06 22.93
CA TYR A 76 22.96 -15.40 23.72
C TYR A 76 22.96 -13.92 23.39
N TYR A 77 21.78 -13.31 23.31
CA TYR A 77 21.62 -11.92 22.94
C TYR A 77 20.90 -11.15 24.03
N LYS A 78 21.52 -10.08 24.52
CA LYS A 78 20.88 -9.15 25.46
C LYS A 78 20.12 -8.09 24.69
N ILE A 79 18.82 -8.00 24.91
CA ILE A 79 17.98 -6.91 24.38
C ILE A 79 18.16 -5.68 25.27
N THR A 80 18.31 -4.52 24.64
CA THR A 80 18.49 -3.24 25.33
C THR A 80 17.58 -2.18 24.74
N SER A 81 17.52 -1.00 25.34
CA SER A 81 16.79 0.16 24.79
C SER A 81 17.29 0.64 23.43
N LYS A 82 18.47 0.19 22.99
CA LYS A 82 19.06 0.50 21.68
C LYS A 82 18.79 -0.58 20.63
N SER A 83 18.15 -1.68 21.01
CA SER A 83 17.81 -2.77 20.10
C SER A 83 16.56 -2.42 19.29
N SER A 84 16.60 -2.62 17.98
CA SER A 84 15.46 -2.48 17.08
C SER A 84 14.70 -3.80 16.97
N VAL A 85 13.38 -3.76 17.09
CA VAL A 85 12.52 -4.95 16.95
C VAL A 85 11.64 -4.79 15.72
N ILE A 86 11.74 -5.73 14.78
CA ILE A 86 11.00 -5.73 13.51
C ILE A 86 10.01 -6.89 13.52
N PHE A 87 8.74 -6.59 13.28
CA PHE A 87 7.65 -7.57 13.24
C PHE A 87 7.25 -7.86 11.80
N LEU A 88 7.27 -9.13 11.41
CA LEU A 88 6.86 -9.64 10.11
C LEU A 88 5.52 -10.37 10.26
N ALA A 89 4.65 -10.22 9.26
CA ALA A 89 3.40 -10.94 9.13
C ALA A 89 3.49 -11.95 7.98
N HIS A 90 2.68 -13.00 8.02
CA HIS A 90 2.45 -13.82 6.83
C HIS A 90 1.58 -13.10 5.81
N LYS A 91 0.53 -12.43 6.30
CA LYS A 91 -0.49 -11.77 5.48
C LYS A 91 -0.50 -10.28 5.74
N TYR A 92 -0.45 -9.51 4.66
CA TYR A 92 -0.56 -8.07 4.65
C TYR A 92 -1.80 -7.68 3.85
N ARG A 93 -2.35 -6.52 4.17
CA ARG A 93 -3.40 -5.90 3.36
C ARG A 93 -3.03 -4.46 3.08
N MET A 94 -3.12 -4.08 1.82
CA MET A 94 -2.70 -2.77 1.33
C MET A 94 -3.78 -2.20 0.44
N VAL A 95 -4.14 -0.95 0.71
CA VAL A 95 -5.00 -0.16 -0.17
C VAL A 95 -4.17 0.95 -0.76
N PHE A 96 -4.17 1.04 -2.08
CA PHE A 96 -3.57 2.13 -2.84
C PHE A 96 -4.69 3.06 -3.31
N CYS A 97 -4.62 4.33 -2.94
CA CYS A 97 -5.47 5.39 -3.45
C CYS A 97 -4.62 6.25 -4.37
N LEU A 98 -4.88 6.14 -5.67
CA LEU A 98 -4.24 6.92 -6.71
C LEU A 98 -5.12 8.14 -6.98
N ASP A 99 -4.57 9.32 -6.76
CA ASP A 99 -5.10 10.52 -7.35
C ASP A 99 -4.90 10.43 -8.87
N LEU A 100 -5.97 10.54 -9.65
CA LEU A 100 -5.99 10.66 -11.11
C LEU A 100 -6.86 11.87 -11.48
N SER A 101 -6.76 12.93 -10.67
CA SER A 101 -7.37 14.22 -10.97
C SER A 101 -6.64 14.90 -12.14
N PRO A 102 -7.29 15.86 -12.82
CA PRO A 102 -6.72 16.53 -14.00
C PRO A 102 -5.37 17.24 -13.75
N SER A 103 -5.02 17.56 -12.49
CA SER A 103 -3.70 18.13 -12.18
C SER A 103 -2.54 17.16 -12.45
N LEU A 104 -2.79 15.85 -12.36
CA LEU A 104 -1.83 14.80 -12.73
C LEU A 104 -1.77 14.50 -14.23
N GLY A 105 -2.70 15.05 -15.02
CA GLY A 105 -2.64 15.04 -16.49
C GLY A 105 -1.69 16.08 -17.08
N THR A 106 -0.90 16.75 -16.23
CA THR A 106 0.11 17.71 -16.68
C THR A 106 1.36 16.99 -17.21
N ILE A 107 2.08 17.68 -18.09
CA ILE A 107 3.34 17.19 -18.64
C ILE A 107 4.46 17.67 -17.72
N ASP A 108 5.29 16.75 -17.23
CA ASP A 108 6.54 17.13 -16.59
C ASP A 108 7.46 17.73 -17.66
N ILE A 109 7.64 19.05 -17.61
CA ILE A 109 8.49 19.81 -18.53
C ILE A 109 9.97 19.38 -18.50
N GLN A 110 10.44 18.71 -17.44
CA GLN A 110 11.83 18.24 -17.35
C GLN A 110 12.04 16.91 -18.07
N ARG A 111 11.04 16.02 -18.04
CA ARG A 111 11.12 14.66 -18.58
C ARG A 111 10.38 14.47 -19.89
N GLY A 112 9.40 15.33 -20.18
CA GLY A 112 8.54 15.23 -21.37
C GLY A 112 7.47 14.12 -21.28
N GLU A 113 7.22 13.59 -20.09
CA GLU A 113 6.24 12.53 -19.82
C GLU A 113 5.04 13.08 -19.05
N VAL A 114 3.89 12.41 -19.15
CA VAL A 114 2.69 12.77 -18.36
C VAL A 114 2.88 12.25 -16.94
N VAL A 115 2.58 13.08 -15.92
CA VAL A 115 2.83 12.72 -14.51
C VAL A 115 2.06 11.46 -14.08
N ILE A 116 0.89 11.21 -14.67
CA ILE A 116 0.10 10.00 -14.45
C ILE A 116 0.84 8.70 -14.83
N ASP A 117 1.64 8.73 -15.89
CA ASP A 117 2.43 7.58 -16.34
C ASP A 117 3.56 7.27 -15.36
N GLU A 118 4.17 8.31 -14.79
CA GLU A 118 5.19 8.16 -13.73
C GLU A 118 4.59 7.53 -12.48
N VAL A 119 3.41 7.99 -12.04
CA VAL A 119 2.67 7.42 -10.90
C VAL A 119 2.33 5.95 -11.15
N SER A 120 1.83 5.63 -12.34
CA SER A 120 1.51 4.26 -12.74
C SER A 120 2.77 3.38 -12.72
N SER A 121 3.87 3.85 -13.32
CA SER A 121 5.16 3.14 -13.35
C SER A 121 5.72 2.90 -11.94
N ALA A 122 5.72 3.92 -11.09
CA ALA A 122 6.19 3.82 -9.71
C ALA A 122 5.34 2.84 -8.88
N MET A 123 4.02 2.85 -9.07
CA MET A 123 3.14 1.87 -8.44
C MET A 123 3.43 0.45 -8.93
N LYS A 124 3.59 0.24 -10.24
CA LYS A 124 3.93 -1.09 -10.81
C LYS A 124 5.22 -1.63 -10.18
N GLN A 125 6.27 -0.82 -10.17
CA GLN A 125 7.56 -1.18 -9.54
C GLN A 125 7.42 -1.44 -8.03
N CYS A 126 6.57 -0.68 -7.33
CA CYS A 126 6.30 -0.89 -5.91
C CYS A 126 5.66 -2.27 -5.66
N LEU A 127 4.60 -2.61 -6.40
CA LEU A 127 3.87 -3.88 -6.28
C LEU A 127 4.76 -5.09 -6.65
N GLU A 128 5.59 -4.96 -7.67
CA GLU A 128 6.58 -5.97 -8.04
C GLU A 128 7.62 -6.18 -6.94
N ASN A 129 8.14 -5.11 -6.35
CA ASN A 129 9.21 -5.23 -5.37
C ASN A 129 8.72 -5.71 -4.01
N ILE A 130 7.51 -5.33 -3.61
CA ILE A 130 6.95 -5.74 -2.31
C ILE A 130 6.43 -7.19 -2.32
N SER A 131 6.09 -7.75 -3.49
CA SER A 131 5.69 -9.16 -3.63
C SER A 131 6.87 -10.14 -3.68
N LYS A 132 8.10 -9.66 -3.87
CA LYS A 132 9.29 -10.52 -3.98
C LYS A 132 9.62 -11.20 -2.65
N PRO A 133 9.89 -12.52 -2.65
CA PRO A 133 10.49 -13.19 -1.51
C PRO A 133 11.84 -12.57 -1.14
N PHE A 134 12.13 -12.49 0.16
CA PHE A 134 13.41 -11.97 0.64
C PHE A 134 14.00 -12.82 1.77
N LEU A 135 15.32 -12.77 1.91
CA LEU A 135 16.03 -13.42 3.00
C LEU A 135 15.89 -12.58 4.28
N VAL A 136 15.38 -13.18 5.35
CA VAL A 136 15.30 -12.49 6.64
C VAL A 136 16.72 -12.24 7.14
N PRO A 137 17.12 -10.97 7.34
CA PRO A 137 18.49 -10.63 7.72
C PRO A 137 18.95 -11.38 8.98
N GLY A 138 20.16 -11.92 8.94
CA GLY A 138 20.72 -12.71 10.04
C GLY A 138 20.24 -14.17 10.13
N SER A 139 19.51 -14.67 9.13
CA SER A 139 19.14 -16.08 9.01
C SER A 139 19.24 -16.60 7.56
N LYS A 140 18.91 -17.87 7.36
CA LYS A 140 18.71 -18.50 6.05
C LYS A 140 17.24 -18.62 5.65
N ILE A 141 16.34 -18.00 6.42
CA ILE A 141 14.89 -18.14 6.24
C ILE A 141 14.45 -17.21 5.12
N ILE A 142 13.82 -17.78 4.09
CA ILE A 142 13.19 -17.01 3.01
C ILE A 142 11.76 -16.67 3.44
N HIS A 143 11.49 -15.39 3.61
CA HIS A 143 10.15 -14.89 3.89
C HIS A 143 9.41 -14.60 2.57
N ARG A 144 8.15 -15.05 2.50
CA ARG A 144 7.27 -14.90 1.34
C ARG A 144 6.01 -14.17 1.80
N PRO A 145 5.89 -12.85 1.56
CA PRO A 145 4.73 -12.10 1.99
C PRO A 145 3.52 -12.42 1.09
N GLU A 146 2.37 -12.67 1.70
CA GLU A 146 1.08 -12.71 1.02
C GLU A 146 0.39 -11.35 1.19
N ILE A 147 0.07 -10.67 0.09
CA ILE A 147 -0.43 -9.28 0.16
C ILE A 147 -1.78 -9.19 -0.52
N TYR A 148 -2.82 -8.89 0.24
CA TYR A 148 -4.12 -8.51 -0.32
C TYR A 148 -4.08 -7.05 -0.74
N VAL A 149 -4.30 -6.78 -2.02
CA VAL A 149 -4.22 -5.44 -2.60
C VAL A 149 -5.60 -5.00 -3.09
N THR A 150 -5.96 -3.76 -2.76
CA THR A 150 -7.07 -3.03 -3.38
C THR A 150 -6.52 -1.72 -3.92
N ILE A 151 -6.89 -1.36 -5.14
CA ILE A 151 -6.42 -0.14 -5.81
C ILE A 151 -7.65 0.67 -6.20
N ILE A 152 -7.64 1.92 -5.75
CA ILE A 152 -8.70 2.89 -5.95
C ILE A 152 -8.10 4.05 -6.74
N ALA A 153 -8.74 4.44 -7.82
CA ALA A 153 -8.52 5.68 -8.52
C ALA A 153 -9.48 6.74 -8.02
N HIS A 154 -8.99 7.95 -7.77
CA HIS A 154 -9.79 9.11 -7.43
C HIS A 154 -9.68 10.16 -8.53
N SER A 155 -10.82 10.60 -9.05
CA SER A 155 -10.91 11.63 -10.07
C SER A 155 -12.21 12.40 -9.83
N PRO A 156 -12.19 13.74 -9.91
CA PRO A 156 -13.40 14.55 -9.72
C PRO A 156 -14.41 14.36 -10.85
N PHE A 157 -14.01 13.74 -11.97
CA PHE A 157 -14.85 13.49 -13.13
C PHE A 157 -15.68 12.21 -13.05
N PHE A 158 -15.53 11.40 -12.00
CA PHE A 158 -16.32 10.17 -11.89
C PHE A 158 -17.80 10.45 -11.74
N THR A 159 -18.59 9.91 -12.67
CA THR A 159 -20.04 9.98 -12.65
C THR A 159 -20.65 8.85 -11.80
N ASN A 160 -19.91 7.76 -11.56
CA ASN A 160 -20.31 6.64 -10.70
C ASN A 160 -19.19 6.21 -9.72
N PRO A 161 -19.50 6.05 -8.41
CA PRO A 161 -18.54 5.53 -7.42
C PRO A 161 -17.86 4.20 -7.79
N THR A 162 -18.51 3.32 -8.58
CA THR A 162 -17.90 2.04 -8.98
C THR A 162 -16.71 2.21 -9.92
N GLN A 163 -16.60 3.32 -10.63
CA GLN A 163 -15.45 3.62 -11.52
C GLN A 163 -14.17 3.89 -10.73
N GLN A 164 -14.28 4.11 -9.43
CA GLN A 164 -13.14 4.40 -8.57
C GLN A 164 -12.35 3.16 -8.17
N VAL A 165 -12.91 1.95 -8.28
CA VAL A 165 -12.23 0.73 -7.81
C VAL A 165 -11.63 -0.01 -9.00
N LEU A 166 -10.30 0.07 -9.16
CA LEU A 166 -9.58 -0.62 -10.23
C LEU A 166 -9.43 -2.12 -9.92
N VAL A 167 -9.06 -2.43 -8.68
CA VAL A 167 -8.85 -3.79 -8.20
C VAL A 167 -9.33 -3.89 -6.77
N GLN A 168 -10.03 -4.95 -6.41
CA GLN A 168 -10.51 -5.18 -5.04
C GLN A 168 -10.05 -6.55 -4.52
N GLY A 169 -9.42 -6.57 -3.35
CA GLY A 169 -9.14 -7.79 -2.61
C GLY A 169 -8.24 -8.81 -3.29
N TRP A 170 -7.40 -8.38 -4.25
CA TRP A 170 -6.56 -9.31 -5.00
C TRP A 170 -5.43 -9.85 -4.12
N LEU A 171 -5.34 -11.17 -3.98
CA LEU A 171 -4.21 -11.81 -3.30
C LEU A 171 -3.01 -11.85 -4.25
N MET A 172 -2.07 -10.94 -4.03
CA MET A 172 -0.85 -10.81 -4.82
C MET A 172 0.23 -11.78 -4.35
N ASN A 173 0.87 -12.48 -5.30
CA ASN A 173 2.02 -13.35 -5.09
C ASN A 173 3.03 -13.18 -6.25
N SER A 174 4.17 -13.86 -6.15
CA SER A 174 5.23 -13.79 -7.18
C SER A 174 4.80 -14.27 -8.57
N ASP A 175 3.73 -15.06 -8.64
CA ASP A 175 3.34 -15.78 -9.86
C ASP A 175 2.20 -15.07 -10.60
N ASN A 176 1.42 -14.23 -9.90
CA ASN A 176 0.25 -13.54 -10.45
C ASN A 176 0.42 -12.02 -10.58
N ILE A 177 1.56 -11.48 -10.15
CA ILE A 177 1.87 -10.05 -10.22
C ILE A 177 1.71 -9.51 -11.64
N ASP A 178 2.25 -10.17 -12.65
CA ASP A 178 2.18 -9.72 -14.05
C ASP A 178 0.73 -9.61 -14.54
N SER A 179 -0.13 -10.54 -14.12
CA SER A 179 -1.56 -10.51 -14.47
C SER A 179 -2.28 -9.35 -13.80
N LEU A 180 -1.94 -9.06 -12.54
CA LEU A 180 -2.47 -7.92 -11.81
C LEU A 180 -2.02 -6.59 -12.45
N LEU A 181 -0.75 -6.44 -12.80
CA LEU A 181 -0.23 -5.22 -13.42
C LEU A 181 -0.88 -4.93 -14.77
N ASN A 182 -1.04 -5.96 -15.60
CA ASN A 182 -1.76 -5.87 -16.88
C ASN A 182 -3.23 -5.50 -16.70
N LEU A 183 -3.89 -5.99 -15.64
CA LEU A 183 -5.27 -5.61 -15.33
C LEU A 183 -5.35 -4.13 -14.94
N ILE A 184 -4.47 -3.67 -14.06
CA ILE A 184 -4.44 -2.27 -13.60
C ILE A 184 -4.22 -1.31 -14.77
N GLU A 185 -3.26 -1.61 -15.64
CA GLU A 185 -2.98 -0.82 -16.83
C GLU A 185 -4.21 -0.71 -17.75
N LYS A 186 -4.89 -1.83 -18.02
CA LYS A 186 -6.14 -1.81 -18.81
C LYS A 186 -7.23 -0.99 -18.14
N CYS A 187 -7.36 -1.10 -16.81
CA CYS A 187 -8.35 -0.34 -16.05
C CYS A 187 -8.07 1.17 -16.11
N ILE A 188 -6.80 1.58 -15.97
CA ILE A 188 -6.41 3.00 -16.09
C ILE A 188 -6.68 3.51 -17.52
N ASN A 189 -6.27 2.80 -18.56
CA ASN A 189 -6.51 3.23 -19.94
C ASN A 189 -8.01 3.36 -20.26
N THR A 190 -8.82 2.39 -19.80
CA THR A 190 -10.29 2.46 -19.95
C THR A 190 -10.87 3.66 -19.21
N LEU A 191 -10.28 4.03 -18.09
CA LEU A 191 -10.71 5.16 -17.27
C LEU A 191 -10.37 6.49 -17.95
N GLU A 192 -9.17 6.61 -18.51
CA GLU A 192 -8.76 7.75 -19.32
C GLU A 192 -9.66 7.92 -20.54
N ASP A 193 -9.94 6.84 -21.29
CA ASP A 193 -10.84 6.86 -22.45
C ASP A 193 -12.24 7.35 -22.06
N ASN A 194 -12.77 6.89 -20.92
CA ASN A 194 -14.08 7.33 -20.43
C ASN A 194 -14.08 8.82 -20.04
N ILE A 195 -13.03 9.30 -19.38
CA ILE A 195 -12.91 10.72 -19.02
C ILE A 195 -12.81 11.57 -20.29
N ALA A 196 -12.00 11.16 -21.27
CA ALA A 196 -11.84 11.84 -22.54
C ALA A 196 -13.16 11.94 -23.31
N ASN A 197 -13.95 10.85 -23.36
CA ASN A 197 -15.25 10.85 -24.01
C ASN A 197 -16.25 11.80 -23.33
N VAL A 198 -16.32 11.80 -21.99
CA VAL A 198 -17.23 12.68 -21.23
C VAL A 198 -16.88 14.16 -21.40
N GLU A 199 -15.58 14.50 -21.40
CA GLU A 199 -15.13 15.87 -21.66
C GLU A 199 -15.31 16.28 -23.14
N GLY A 200 -15.15 15.34 -24.08
CA GLY A 200 -15.42 15.53 -25.50
C GLY A 200 -16.88 15.88 -25.78
N GLU A 201 -17.82 15.09 -25.24
CA GLU A 201 -19.26 15.35 -25.34
C GLU A 201 -19.64 16.71 -24.72
N ARG A 202 -18.97 17.11 -23.62
CA ARG A 202 -19.17 18.42 -22.98
C ARG A 202 -18.69 19.57 -23.87
N PHE A 203 -17.54 19.42 -24.54
CA PHE A 203 -17.00 20.43 -25.45
C PHE A 203 -17.87 20.60 -26.70
N GLU A 204 -18.34 19.50 -27.29
CA GLU A 204 -19.26 19.54 -28.44
C GLU A 204 -20.62 20.14 -28.06
N GLY A 205 -21.14 19.80 -26.86
CA GLY A 205 -22.37 20.39 -26.32
C GLY A 205 -22.28 21.90 -26.09
N LEU A 206 -21.11 22.43 -25.66
CA LEU A 206 -20.86 23.88 -25.55
C LEU A 206 -20.65 24.55 -26.92
N GLY A 207 -20.11 23.82 -27.91
CA GLY A 207 -19.87 24.31 -29.27
C GLY A 207 -21.16 24.61 -30.04
N SER A 208 -22.26 23.92 -29.74
CA SER A 208 -23.56 24.17 -30.37
C SER A 208 -24.22 25.48 -29.93
N TYR A 209 -23.80 26.09 -28.80
CA TYR A 209 -24.33 27.36 -28.31
C TYR A 209 -23.57 28.61 -28.77
N LYS A 210 -22.48 28.47 -29.55
CA LYS A 210 -21.68 29.62 -30.00
C LYS A 210 -22.11 30.24 -31.33
N ASN A 211 -23.20 29.80 -31.94
CA ASN A 211 -23.70 30.37 -33.19
C ASN A 211 -24.81 31.42 -33.05
N ASP A 212 -25.27 31.76 -31.84
CA ASP A 212 -26.26 32.83 -31.64
C ASP A 212 -25.69 33.97 -30.77
N GLU A 213 -25.15 35.00 -31.43
CA GLU A 213 -24.69 36.28 -30.85
C GLU A 213 -25.82 37.16 -30.25
N ALA A 214 -26.83 36.59 -29.60
CA ALA A 214 -27.88 37.40 -28.97
C ALA A 214 -28.53 36.74 -27.76
N SER A 215 -27.82 36.65 -26.63
CA SER A 215 -28.48 36.68 -25.31
C SER A 215 -27.53 37.21 -24.23
N LEU A 216 -27.39 38.54 -24.22
CA LEU A 216 -26.61 39.34 -23.27
C LEU A 216 -27.34 39.59 -21.93
N LEU A 217 -28.51 39.03 -21.67
CA LEU A 217 -29.20 39.26 -20.38
C LEU A 217 -29.77 37.98 -19.81
N GLY A 218 -29.45 37.75 -18.53
CA GLY A 218 -29.95 36.63 -17.75
C GLY A 218 -31.48 36.52 -17.76
N MET A 219 -31.92 35.33 -17.36
CA MET A 219 -33.31 34.87 -17.22
C MET A 219 -33.90 34.19 -18.46
N THR A 220 -33.59 32.90 -18.65
CA THR A 220 -34.58 31.92 -19.11
C THR A 220 -34.19 30.52 -18.63
N LEU A 221 -34.93 30.06 -17.62
CA LEU A 221 -35.08 28.66 -17.24
C LEU A 221 -35.92 27.94 -18.32
N ASN A 222 -35.68 26.63 -18.47
CA ASN A 222 -36.45 25.59 -19.19
C ASN A 222 -35.88 25.22 -20.58
N SER A 223 -35.59 23.97 -20.93
CA SER A 223 -35.78 22.66 -20.30
C SER A 223 -34.93 21.64 -21.06
N SER A 224 -34.64 20.51 -20.41
CA SER A 224 -34.19 19.22 -20.99
C SER A 224 -32.70 19.02 -21.33
N SER A 225 -31.76 19.39 -20.44
CA SER A 225 -30.45 18.70 -20.30
C SER A 225 -29.76 18.95 -18.93
N ASN A 226 -30.51 19.21 -17.85
CA ASN A 226 -29.93 19.66 -16.57
C ASN A 226 -29.28 18.58 -15.70
N TYR A 227 -29.09 17.35 -16.20
CA TYR A 227 -28.43 16.28 -15.44
C TYR A 227 -26.89 16.30 -15.56
N LEU A 228 -26.33 17.06 -16.52
CA LEU A 228 -24.88 17.08 -16.78
C LEU A 228 -24.19 18.39 -16.33
N ALA A 229 -24.95 19.44 -16.02
CA ALA A 229 -24.40 20.76 -15.70
C ALA A 229 -23.89 20.91 -14.26
N ASN A 230 -24.23 19.98 -13.36
CA ASN A 230 -23.91 20.06 -11.93
C ASN A 230 -23.22 18.79 -11.43
N ILE A 231 -22.10 18.38 -12.03
CA ILE A 231 -21.13 17.60 -11.25
C ILE A 231 -20.47 18.63 -10.33
N PRO A 232 -20.75 18.63 -9.01
CA PRO A 232 -20.11 19.58 -8.12
C PRO A 232 -18.61 19.34 -8.25
N THR A 233 -17.87 20.36 -8.68
CA THR A 233 -16.42 20.35 -8.60
C THR A 233 -16.06 20.22 -7.13
N ILE A 234 -15.72 19.00 -6.72
CA ILE A 234 -15.33 18.68 -5.36
C ILE A 234 -14.06 19.49 -5.08
N SER A 235 -14.06 20.29 -4.00
CA SER A 235 -12.85 21.00 -3.53
C SER A 235 -11.70 20.00 -3.35
N SER A 236 -10.46 20.41 -3.61
CA SER A 236 -9.26 19.58 -3.41
C SER A 236 -9.13 19.06 -1.96
N GLU A 237 -9.61 19.81 -0.97
CA GLU A 237 -9.65 19.30 0.42
C GLU A 237 -10.66 18.15 0.57
N ALA A 238 -11.77 18.22 -0.15
CA ALA A 238 -12.78 17.17 -0.17
C ALA A 238 -12.34 15.96 -1.00
N SER A 239 -11.48 16.12 -2.02
CA SER A 239 -10.90 14.99 -2.78
C SER A 239 -10.00 14.14 -1.89
N PHE A 240 -9.09 14.75 -1.12
CA PHE A 240 -8.23 14.02 -0.18
C PHE A 240 -9.03 13.30 0.91
N ILE A 241 -10.00 13.99 1.52
CA ILE A 241 -10.87 13.38 2.54
C ILE A 241 -11.64 12.19 1.96
N ASN A 242 -12.10 12.28 0.72
CA ASN A 242 -12.78 11.18 0.04
C ASN A 242 -11.83 10.01 -0.21
N MET A 243 -10.61 10.26 -0.70
CA MET A 243 -9.58 9.21 -0.83
C MET A 243 -9.33 8.49 0.50
N LEU A 244 -9.22 9.25 1.60
CA LEU A 244 -9.01 8.68 2.93
C LEU A 244 -10.22 7.86 3.41
N ARG A 245 -11.44 8.35 3.19
CA ARG A 245 -12.68 7.64 3.54
C ARG A 245 -12.81 6.33 2.76
N TYR A 246 -12.62 6.37 1.44
CA TYR A 246 -12.71 5.19 0.59
C TYR A 246 -11.56 4.21 0.88
N GLY A 247 -10.36 4.73 1.14
CA GLY A 247 -9.21 3.93 1.52
C GLY A 247 -9.42 3.16 2.82
N ILE A 248 -9.95 3.82 3.86
CA ILE A 248 -10.29 3.18 5.14
C ILE A 248 -11.42 2.15 4.96
N LEU A 249 -12.45 2.48 4.18
CA LEU A 249 -13.54 1.54 3.90
C LEU A 249 -13.02 0.30 3.18
N ALA A 250 -12.18 0.46 2.16
CA ALA A 250 -11.58 -0.65 1.43
C ALA A 250 -10.68 -1.51 2.33
N LEU A 251 -9.93 -0.89 3.26
CA LEU A 251 -9.14 -1.63 4.23
C LEU A 251 -9.99 -2.52 5.13
N ALA A 252 -11.19 -2.05 5.50
CA ALA A 252 -12.15 -2.82 6.30
C ALA A 252 -12.75 -4.01 5.53
N LEU A 253 -12.76 -3.96 4.19
CA LEU A 253 -13.22 -5.06 3.34
C LEU A 253 -12.14 -6.15 3.11
N LEU A 254 -10.89 -5.86 3.48
CA LEU A 254 -9.78 -6.81 3.38
C LEU A 254 -9.69 -7.70 4.63
N PRO A 255 -9.15 -8.93 4.52
CA PRO A 255 -9.12 -9.90 5.63
C PRO A 255 -8.58 -9.34 6.95
N GLU A 256 -9.32 -9.56 8.04
CA GLU A 256 -9.10 -8.91 9.35
C GLU A 256 -7.75 -9.25 10.01
N HIS A 257 -7.24 -10.47 9.79
CA HIS A 257 -6.05 -11.00 10.46
C HIS A 257 -4.75 -10.65 9.73
N SER A 258 -4.65 -9.42 9.21
CA SER A 258 -3.50 -8.96 8.41
C SER A 258 -3.08 -7.53 8.76
N CYS A 259 -1.80 -7.23 8.54
CA CYS A 259 -1.24 -5.89 8.74
C CYS A 259 -1.76 -4.91 7.69
N ALA A 260 -2.53 -3.92 8.14
CA ALA A 260 -3.16 -2.92 7.30
C ALA A 260 -2.22 -1.76 6.94
N HIS A 261 -2.20 -1.40 5.66
CA HIS A 261 -1.49 -0.24 5.13
C HIS A 261 -2.38 0.52 4.16
N LEU A 262 -2.46 1.84 4.33
CA LEU A 262 -3.09 2.74 3.38
C LEU A 262 -1.98 3.56 2.72
N VAL A 263 -1.91 3.50 1.40
CA VAL A 263 -0.96 4.26 0.57
C VAL A 263 -1.79 5.23 -0.26
N ILE A 264 -1.52 6.53 -0.11
CA ILE A 264 -2.15 7.58 -0.92
C ILE A 264 -1.05 8.17 -1.80
N VAL A 265 -1.31 8.22 -3.11
CA VAL A 265 -0.43 8.85 -4.09
C VAL A 265 -1.17 10.05 -4.64
N SER A 266 -0.63 11.24 -4.45
CA SER A 266 -1.20 12.52 -4.87
C SER A 266 -0.07 13.49 -5.22
N ASP A 267 -0.38 14.52 -6.01
CA ASP A 267 0.54 15.57 -6.44
C ASP A 267 0.86 16.61 -5.35
N GLY A 268 0.12 16.59 -4.23
CA GLY A 268 0.45 17.35 -3.02
C GLY A 268 0.22 18.86 -3.11
N ILE A 269 -0.64 19.31 -4.02
CA ILE A 269 -1.03 20.73 -4.19
C ILE A 269 -1.94 21.19 -3.05
#